data_AF-A0A4Y2N725-F1
#
_entry.id   AF-A0A4Y2N725-F1
#
_cell.length_a   1.000
_cell.length_b   1.000
_cell.length_c   1.000
_cell.angle_alpha   90.00
_cell.angle_beta   90.00
_cell.angle_gamma   90.00
#
_symmetry.space_group_name_H-M   'P 1'
#
loop_
_entity.id
_entity.type
_entity.pdbx_description
1 polymer ?
#
loop_
_entity_poly.entity_id
_entity_poly.type
_entity_poly.pdbx_seq_one_letter_code
_entity_poly.pdbx_strand_id
1 'polypeptide(L)' 'SGKKCPSSWRRAVVFPILKPGNDAKNPKNYRPIARTSVLCKLSEMMVNSRLVHVLEKKK' A
#
# COMPACT_ATOMS: atom_id res chain seq x y z
N SER A 1 -17.89 -22.73 8.34
CA SER A 1 -17.08 -22.53 7.12
C SER A 1 -16.71 -21.06 7.00
N GLY A 2 -15.44 -20.69 7.25
CA GLY A 2 -15.01 -19.29 7.22
C GLY A 2 -14.96 -18.74 5.78
N LYS A 3 -15.65 -17.63 5.51
CA LYS A 3 -15.62 -16.99 4.20
C LYS A 3 -14.17 -16.57 3.87
N LYS A 4 -13.58 -17.19 2.85
CA LYS A 4 -12.24 -16.86 2.38
C LYS A 4 -12.29 -15.52 1.65
N CYS A 5 -11.40 -14.60 2.04
CA CYS A 5 -11.14 -13.38 1.28
C CYS A 5 -10.70 -13.73 -0.15
N PRO A 6 -11.26 -13.10 -1.20
CA PRO A 6 -10.91 -13.38 -2.59
C PRO A 6 -9.40 -13.28 -2.83
N SER A 7 -8.85 -14.21 -3.62
CA SER A 7 -7.41 -14.23 -3.92
C SER A 7 -6.94 -12.95 -4.62
N SER A 8 -7.84 -12.28 -5.36
CA SER A 8 -7.59 -10.99 -6.01
C SER A 8 -7.30 -9.86 -5.05
N TRP A 9 -7.84 -9.89 -3.83
CA TRP A 9 -7.59 -8.83 -2.85
C TRP A 9 -6.15 -8.88 -2.34
N ARG A 10 -5.53 -10.08 -2.34
CA ARG A 10 -4.12 -10.25 -1.94
C ARG A 10 -3.13 -9.90 -3.04
N ARG A 11 -3.59 -9.57 -4.25
CA ARG A 11 -2.72 -9.18 -5.36
C ARG A 11 -2.61 -7.66 -5.42
N ALA A 12 -1.40 -7.17 -5.65
CA ALA A 12 -1.10 -5.78 -5.92
C ALA A 12 -0.31 -5.67 -7.22
N VAL A 13 -0.62 -4.65 -8.02
CA VAL A 13 0.17 -4.34 -9.22
C VAL A 13 1.19 -3.27 -8.84
N VAL A 14 2.48 -3.54 -9.08
CA VAL A 14 3.56 -2.62 -8.74
C VAL A 14 3.92 -1.76 -9.94
N PHE A 15 3.81 -0.45 -9.77
CA PHE A 15 4.20 0.54 -10.78
C PHE A 15 5.50 1.23 -10.36
N PRO A 16 6.58 1.14 -11.15
CA PRO A 16 7.80 1.89 -10.89
C PRO A 16 7.60 3.35 -11.34
N ILE A 17 7.76 4.30 -10.41
CA ILE A 17 7.72 5.74 -10.71
C ILE A 17 9.12 6.32 -10.60
N LEU A 18 9.61 6.93 -11.67
CA LEU A 18 10.91 7.61 -11.68
C LEU A 18 10.90 8.78 -10.69
N LYS A 19 11.93 8.88 -9.86
CA LYS A 19 12.14 10.04 -9.00
C LYS A 19 12.45 11.27 -9.88
N PRO A 20 11.84 12.45 -9.62
CA PRO A 20 12.11 13.65 -10.41
C PRO A 20 13.59 13.97 -10.51
N GLY A 21 14.04 14.42 -11.69
CA GLY A 21 15.42 14.86 -11.91
C GLY A 21 16.49 13.76 -11.99
N ASN A 22 16.10 12.48 -11.93
CA ASN A 22 17.04 11.36 -11.99
C ASN A 22 17.07 10.69 -13.37
N ASP A 23 18.15 9.95 -13.64
CA ASP A 23 18.33 9.16 -14.86
C ASP A 23 17.37 7.95 -14.91
N ALA A 24 16.60 7.83 -15.97
CA ALA A 24 15.68 6.73 -16.22
C ALA A 24 16.39 5.38 -16.48
N LYS A 25 17.68 5.39 -16.84
CA LYS A 25 18.43 4.16 -17.13
C LYS A 25 18.84 3.40 -15.88
N ASN A 26 18.85 4.04 -14.71
CA ASN A 26 19.22 3.40 -13.46
C ASN A 26 17.97 2.92 -12.70
N PRO A 27 17.77 1.60 -12.52
CA PRO A 27 16.60 1.06 -11.81
C PRO A 27 16.45 1.57 -10.36
N LYS A 28 17.55 1.96 -9.70
CA LYS A 28 17.54 2.51 -8.33
C LYS A 28 16.85 3.88 -8.24
N ASN A 29 16.65 4.53 -9.37
CA ASN A 29 16.01 5.84 -9.46
C ASN A 29 14.47 5.75 -9.45
N TYR A 30 13.91 4.54 -9.52
CA TYR A 30 12.48 4.33 -9.41
C TYR A 30 12.06 4.08 -7.96
N ARG A 31 10.89 4.58 -7.59
CA ARG A 31 10.18 4.16 -6.39
C ARG A 31 9.01 3.26 -6.79
N PRO A 32 8.88 2.05 -6.23
CA PRO A 32 7.74 1.20 -6.49
C PRO A 32 6.50 1.74 -5.77
N ILE A 33 5.35 1.77 -6.46
CA ILE A 33 4.05 2.00 -5.85
C ILE A 33 3.18 0.76 -6.06
N ALA A 34 2.69 0.19 -4.96
CA ALA A 34 1.75 -0.91 -5.00
C ALA A 34 0.32 -0.37 -5.15
N ARG A 35 -0.35 -0.74 -6.24
CA ARG A 35 -1.77 -0.49 -6.44
C ARG A 35 -2.55 -1.72 -5.98
N THR A 36 -3.13 -1.64 -4.79
CA THR A 36 -3.98 -2.68 -4.18
C THR A 36 -5.44 -2.55 -4.63
N SER A 37 -6.25 -3.57 -4.35
CA SER A 37 -7.69 -3.50 -4.55
C SER A 37 -8.32 -2.40 -3.68
N VAL A 38 -9.43 -1.80 -4.12
CA VAL A 38 -10.15 -0.76 -3.36
C VAL A 38 -10.51 -1.25 -1.95
N LEU A 39 -10.90 -2.53 -1.82
CA LEU A 39 -11.28 -3.12 -0.55
C LEU A 39 -10.09 -3.28 0.41
N CYS A 40 -8.91 -3.62 -0.11
CA CYS A 40 -7.67 -3.60 0.68
C CYS A 40 -7.32 -2.19 1.12
N LYS A 41 -7.38 -1.21 0.21
CA LYS A 41 -7.13 0.20 0.55
C LYS A 41 -8.06 0.69 1.67
N LEU A 42 -9.34 0.35 1.61
CA LEU A 42 -10.30 0.68 2.67
C LEU A 42 -9.94 -0.01 4.00
N SER A 43 -9.58 -1.29 3.96
CA SER A 43 -9.17 -2.02 5.18
C SER A 43 -7.90 -1.42 5.81
N GLU A 44 -6.92 -1.05 4.99
CA GLU A 44 -5.69 -0.38 5.43
C GLU A 44 -6.01 0.97 6.07
N MET A 45 -6.92 1.76 5.50
CA MET A 45 -7.35 3.04 6.07
C MET A 45 -8.02 2.87 7.44
N MET A 46 -8.90 1.87 7.61
CA MET A 46 -9.56 1.60 8.90
C MET A 46 -8.55 1.19 9.98
N VAL A 47 -7.62 0.30 9.63
CA VAL A 47 -6.57 -0.15 10.55
C VAL A 47 -5.64 1.00 10.90
N ASN A 48 -5.20 1.79 9.91
CA ASN A 48 -4.32 2.93 10.12
C ASN A 48 -4.97 3.99 11.00
N SER A 49 -6.24 4.33 10.77
CA SER A 49 -6.99 5.28 11.61
C SER A 49 -7.04 4.84 13.08
N ARG A 50 -7.33 3.56 13.33
CA ARG A 50 -7.34 3.02 14.70
C ARG A 50 -5.94 2.96 15.31
N LEU A 51 -4.93 2.62 14.53
CA LEU A 51 -3.55 2.54 14.98
C LEU A 51 -3.03 3.91 15.41
N VAL A 52 -3.23 4.95 14.57
CA VAL A 52 -2.84 6.33 14.88
C VAL A 52 -3.49 6.80 16.18
N HIS A 53 -4.80 6.62 16.32
CA HIS A 53 -5.53 6.98 17.55
C HIS A 53 -4.96 6.31 18.80
N VAL A 54 -4.58 5.03 18.71
CA VAL A 54 -3.95 4.33 19.85
C VAL A 54 -2.56 4.88 20.16
N LEU A 55 -1.76 5.19 19.15
CA LEU A 55 -0.42 5.75 19.32
C LEU A 55 -0.45 7.16 19.92
N GLU A 56 -1.41 7.99 19.51
CA GLU A 56 -1.61 9.33 20.05
C GLU A 56 -2.11 9.30 21.51
N LYS A 57 -2.92 8.31 21.88
CA LYS A 57 -3.38 8.10 23.27
C LYS A 57 -2.34 7.50 24.20
N LYS A 58 -1.27 6.91 23.65
CA LYS A 58 -0.16 6.31 24.42
C LYS A 58 1.07 7.23 24.49
N LYS A 59 0.94 8.49 24.09
CA LYS A 59 1.87 9.56 24.45
C LYS A 59 1.60 10.03 25.87
#